data_AF-A0A3L7IS88-F1
#
_entry.id   AF-A0A3L7IS88-F1
#
_cell.length_a   1.000
_cell.length_b   1.000
_cell.length_c   1.000
_cell.angle_alpha   90.00
_cell.angle_beta   90.00
_cell.angle_gamma   90.00
#
_symmetry.space_group_name_H-M   'P 1'
#
loop_
_entity.id
_entity.type
_entity.pdbx_description
1 polymer ?
#
loop_
_entity_poly.entity_id
_entity_poly.type
_entity_poly.pdbx_seq_one_letter_code
_entity_poly.pdbx_strand_id
1 'polypeptide(L)'
;MRAIHKNLVMVLTVSFLVLAVAQAEPSAMLVAVVAVLAASALLGARYLAVTIIALQLMVGSRSREHRESLTRIPAPSHPNTAGRPQPRAPGLAEAVA
;
A
#
# COMPACT_ATOMS: atom_id res chain seq x y z
N MET A 1 -9.99 -3.80 -1.17
CA MET A 1 -9.94 -5.07 -1.93
C MET A 1 -11.29 -5.78 -2.08
N ARG A 2 -12.01 -6.11 -0.98
CA ARG A 2 -13.26 -6.89 -1.01
C ARG A 2 -14.41 -6.28 -1.83
N ALA A 3 -14.61 -4.97 -1.73
CA ALA A 3 -15.62 -4.23 -2.51
C ALA A 3 -15.29 -4.20 -4.01
N ILE A 4 -14.01 -4.10 -4.36
CA ILE A 4 -13.53 -4.07 -5.75
C ILE A 4 -13.72 -5.44 -6.40
N HIS A 5 -13.41 -6.53 -5.69
CA HIS A 5 -13.67 -7.89 -6.16
C HIS A 5 -15.16 -8.14 -6.38
N LYS A 6 -16.02 -7.66 -5.47
CA LYS A 6 -17.48 -7.73 -5.63
C LYS A 6 -17.95 -7.00 -6.90
N ASN A 7 -17.45 -5.78 -7.14
CA ASN A 7 -17.83 -5.03 -8.33
C ASN A 7 -17.35 -5.70 -9.62
N LEU A 8 -16.14 -6.26 -9.64
CA LEU A 8 -15.60 -6.96 -10.81
C LEU A 8 -16.39 -8.24 -11.11
N VAL A 9 -16.72 -9.03 -10.09
CA VAL A 9 -17.58 -10.22 -10.22
C VAL A 9 -18.97 -9.84 -10.70
N MET A 10 -19.55 -8.75 -10.18
CA MET A 10 -20.85 -8.25 -10.61
C MET A 10 -20.84 -7.82 -12.09
N VAL A 11 -19.81 -7.08 -12.54
CA VAL A 11 -19.69 -6.66 -13.93
C VAL A 11 -19.54 -7.87 -14.86
N LEU A 12 -18.70 -8.85 -14.51
CA LEU A 12 -18.51 -10.08 -15.29
C LEU A 12 -19.80 -10.91 -15.38
N THR A 13 -20.53 -11.07 -14.28
CA THR A 13 -21.78 -11.84 -14.26
C THR A 13 -22.89 -11.16 -15.05
N VAL A 14 -23.02 -9.84 -14.94
CA VAL A 14 -24.01 -9.07 -15.73
C VAL A 14 -23.67 -9.12 -17.22
N SER A 15 -22.41 -8.94 -17.60
CA SER A 15 -21.99 -9.01 -19.01
C SER A 15 -22.16 -10.41 -19.60
N PHE A 16 -21.90 -11.46 -18.82
CA PHE A 16 -22.21 -12.84 -19.21
C PHE A 16 -23.71 -13.07 -19.42
N LEU A 17 -24.57 -12.57 -18.51
CA LEU A 17 -26.02 -12.68 -18.65
C LEU A 17 -26.54 -11.95 -19.89
N VAL A 18 -26.03 -10.75 -20.17
CA VAL A 18 -26.37 -10.01 -21.40
C VAL A 18 -25.98 -10.80 -22.64
N LEU A 19 -24.81 -11.41 -22.66
CA LEU A 19 -24.37 -12.28 -23.75
C LEU A 19 -25.21 -13.56 -23.88
N ALA A 20 -25.63 -14.16 -22.77
CA ALA A 20 -26.44 -15.37 -22.76
C ALA A 20 -27.87 -15.15 -23.26
N VAL A 21 -28.42 -13.94 -23.03
CA VAL A 21 -29.78 -13.56 -23.45
C VAL A 21 -29.80 -12.97 -24.86
N ALA A 22 -28.71 -12.36 -25.30
CA ALA A 22 -28.62 -11.80 -26.65
C ALA A 22 -28.57 -12.92 -27.70
N GLN A 23 -29.63 -13.03 -28.52
CA GLN A 23 -29.60 -13.83 -29.76
C GLN A 23 -28.75 -13.11 -30.82
N ALA A 24 -27.46 -12.99 -30.56
CA ALA A 24 -26.49 -12.39 -31.46
C ALA A 24 -26.03 -13.45 -32.48
N GLU A 25 -25.82 -13.04 -33.73
CA GLU A 25 -25.14 -13.93 -34.69
C GLU A 25 -23.79 -14.40 -34.11
N PRO A 26 -23.34 -15.63 -34.44
CA PRO A 26 -22.12 -16.21 -33.89
C PRO A 26 -20.88 -15.30 -34.02
N SER A 27 -20.82 -14.53 -35.11
CA SER A 27 -19.78 -13.53 -35.39
C SER A 27 -19.78 -12.37 -34.38
N ALA A 28 -20.95 -11.82 -34.06
CA ALA A 28 -21.12 -10.75 -33.08
C ALA A 28 -20.81 -11.21 -31.65
N MET A 29 -21.13 -12.47 -31.33
CA MET A 29 -20.81 -13.05 -30.02
C MET A 29 -19.30 -13.17 -29.80
N LEU A 30 -18.54 -13.60 -30.82
CA LEU A 30 -17.08 -13.68 -30.75
C LEU A 30 -16.45 -12.29 -30.55
N VAL A 31 -16.91 -11.27 -31.28
CA VAL A 31 -16.41 -9.90 -31.13
C VAL A 31 -16.68 -9.38 -29.72
N ALA A 32 -17.88 -9.61 -29.19
CA ALA A 32 -18.24 -9.19 -27.84
C ALA A 32 -17.38 -9.88 -26.76
N VAL A 33 -17.13 -11.19 -26.90
CA VAL A 33 -16.25 -11.92 -25.97
C VAL A 33 -14.82 -11.37 -26.01
N VAL A 34 -14.27 -11.15 -27.20
CA VAL A 34 -12.92 -10.58 -27.36
C VAL A 34 -12.85 -9.17 -26.77
N ALA A 35 -13.88 -8.34 -27.00
CA ALA A 35 -13.94 -7.00 -26.43
C ALA A 35 -14.00 -7.02 -24.90
N VAL A 36 -14.81 -7.91 -24.30
CA VAL A 36 -14.89 -8.07 -22.84
C VAL A 36 -13.57 -8.55 -22.25
N LEU A 37 -12.91 -9.51 -22.90
CA LEU A 37 -11.59 -10.00 -22.49
C LEU A 37 -10.53 -8.89 -22.56
N ALA A 38 -10.49 -8.14 -23.65
CA ALA A 38 -9.56 -7.02 -23.81
C ALA A 38 -9.79 -5.94 -22.76
N ALA A 39 -11.04 -5.55 -22.52
CA ALA A 39 -11.40 -4.57 -21.50
C ALA A 39 -11.01 -5.04 -20.09
N SER A 40 -11.27 -6.32 -19.78
CA SER A 40 -10.93 -6.92 -18.49
C SER A 40 -9.41 -6.98 -18.28
N ALA A 41 -8.66 -7.36 -19.31
CA ALA A 41 -7.20 -7.41 -19.26
C ALA A 41 -6.60 -6.01 -19.05
N LEU A 42 -7.13 -5.00 -19.73
CA LEU A 42 -6.65 -3.62 -19.65
C LEU A 42 -6.94 -3.00 -18.27
N LEU A 43 -8.14 -3.24 -17.73
CA LEU A 43 -8.47 -2.88 -16.34
C LEU A 43 -7.53 -3.60 -15.36
N GLY A 44 -7.39 -4.91 -15.51
CA GLY A 44 -6.54 -5.75 -14.66
C GLY A 44 -5.08 -5.27 -14.64
N ALA A 45 -4.51 -4.97 -15.81
CA ALA A 45 -3.15 -4.45 -15.94
C ALA A 45 -2.98 -3.09 -15.25
N ARG A 46 -3.93 -2.17 -15.42
CA ARG A 46 -3.89 -0.86 -14.77
C ARG A 46 -3.91 -1.00 -13.24
N TYR A 47 -4.80 -1.84 -12.71
CA TYR A 47 -4.89 -2.06 -11.28
C TYR A 47 -3.65 -2.79 -10.73
N LEU A 48 -3.14 -3.79 -11.45
CA LEU A 48 -1.91 -4.49 -11.06
C LEU A 48 -0.73 -3.52 -10.97
N ALA A 49 -0.56 -2.62 -11.95
CA ALA A 49 0.48 -1.60 -11.93
C ALA A 49 0.39 -0.69 -10.71
N VAL A 50 -0.81 -0.20 -10.38
CA VAL A 50 -1.04 0.60 -9.15
C VAL A 50 -0.68 -0.19 -7.90
N THR A 51 -1.04 -1.48 -7.86
CA THR A 51 -0.78 -2.34 -6.70
C THR A 51 0.71 -2.60 -6.52
N ILE A 52 1.45 -2.83 -7.61
CA ILE A 52 2.91 -3.00 -7.59
C ILE A 52 3.59 -1.73 -7.06
N ILE A 53 3.19 -0.55 -7.55
CA ILE A 53 3.74 0.74 -7.08
C ILE A 53 3.44 0.93 -5.59
N ALA A 54 2.20 0.68 -5.16
CA ALA A 54 1.82 0.79 -3.75
C ALA A 54 2.62 -0.19 -2.85
N LEU A 55 2.87 -1.41 -3.31
CA LEU A 55 3.71 -2.37 -2.60
C LEU A 55 5.16 -1.91 -2.52
N GLN A 56 5.72 -1.36 -3.60
CA GLN A 56 7.07 -0.78 -3.58
C GLN A 56 7.18 0.38 -2.58
N LEU A 57 6.16 1.24 -2.49
CA LEU A 57 6.11 2.31 -1.48
C LEU A 57 6.04 1.77 -0.05
N MET A 58 5.48 0.57 0.14
CA MET A 58 5.47 -0.13 1.43
C MET A 58 6.81 -0.82 1.76
N VAL A 59 7.67 -1.12 0.78
CA VAL A 59 9.00 -1.69 1.05
C VAL A 59 9.83 -0.65 1.81
N GLY A 60 10.24 -0.99 3.03
CA GLY A 60 10.95 -0.07 3.92
C GLY A 60 10.04 0.89 4.70
N SER A 61 8.70 0.74 4.64
CA SER A 61 7.75 1.48 5.49
C SER A 61 8.11 1.35 6.97
N ARG A 62 8.36 0.12 7.47
CA ARG A 62 8.81 -0.12 8.85
C ARG A 62 10.12 0.59 9.19
N SER A 63 11.08 0.61 8.27
CA SER A 63 12.35 1.31 8.45
C SER A 63 12.17 2.83 8.45
N ARG A 64 11.25 3.35 7.63
CA ARG A 64 10.88 4.76 7.59
C ARG A 64 10.14 5.17 8.86
N GLU A 65 9.15 4.40 9.30
CA GLU A 65 8.43 4.60 10.56
C GLU A 65 9.39 4.59 11.76
N HIS A 66 10.38 3.69 11.75
CA HIS A 66 11.42 3.65 12.78
C HIS A 66 12.32 4.91 12.76
N ARG A 67 12.71 5.40 11.58
CA ARG A 67 13.46 6.68 11.51
C ARG A 67 12.60 7.86 11.97
N GLU A 68 11.34 7.92 11.54
CA GLU A 68 10.40 8.97 11.95
C GLU A 68 10.10 8.93 13.45
N SER A 69 10.12 7.75 14.09
CA SER A 69 9.99 7.68 15.55
C SER A 69 11.27 8.17 16.24
N LEU A 70 12.46 7.84 15.73
CA LEU A 70 13.72 8.32 16.26
C LEU A 70 13.91 9.84 16.09
N THR A 71 13.40 10.46 15.03
CA THR A 71 13.47 11.93 14.87
C THR A 71 12.57 12.68 15.85
N ARG A 72 11.51 12.04 16.37
CA ARG A 72 10.65 12.62 17.40
C ARG A 72 11.19 12.43 18.81
N ILE A 73 12.12 11.48 19.01
CA ILE A 73 12.76 11.26 20.29
C ILE A 73 13.99 12.16 20.35
N PRO A 74 14.10 13.07 21.34
CA PRO A 74 15.31 13.85 21.51
C PRO A 74 16.50 12.91 21.69
N ALA A 75 17.58 13.16 20.95
CA ALA A 75 18.76 12.31 20.98
C ALA A 75 19.23 12.11 22.43
N PRO A 76 19.71 10.90 22.80
CA PRO A 76 20.27 10.66 24.13
C PRO A 76 21.38 11.69 24.41
N SER A 77 21.09 12.65 25.29
CA SER A 77 22.06 13.68 25.66
C SER A 77 22.97 13.12 26.74
N HIS A 78 24.27 13.06 26.45
CA HIS A 78 25.30 12.72 27.43
C HIS A 78 25.18 13.64 28.66
N PRO A 79 25.50 13.17 29.87
CA PRO A 79 25.52 14.03 31.06
C PRO A 79 26.34 15.31 30.87
N ASN A 80 27.41 15.23 30.08
CA ASN A 80 28.30 16.35 29.75
C ASN A 80 27.93 17.11 28.46
N THR A 81 26.72 16.98 27.92
CA THR A 81 26.30 17.77 26.74
C THR A 81 26.27 19.27 27.07
N ALA A 82 26.99 20.08 26.28
CA ALA A 82 27.07 21.52 26.47
C ALA A 82 25.67 22.18 26.50
N GLY A 83 25.43 23.07 27.47
CA GLY A 83 24.15 23.77 27.64
C GLY A 83 23.10 23.03 28.48
N ARG A 84 23.36 21.78 28.92
CA ARG A 84 22.47 21.07 29.85
C ARG A 84 22.60 21.63 31.27
N PRO A 85 21.47 21.89 31.98
CA PRO A 85 21.52 22.25 33.40
C PRO A 85 22.20 21.13 34.21
N GLN A 86 23.31 21.45 34.85
CA GLN A 86 23.96 20.52 35.78
C GLN A 86 23.20 20.52 37.11
N PRO A 87 22.99 19.33 37.72
CA PRO A 87 22.44 19.26 39.07
C PRO A 87 23.37 20.02 40.02
N ARG A 88 22.82 20.96 40.80
CA ARG A 88 23.58 21.78 41.77
C ARG A 88 23.95 21.02 43.05
N ALA A 89 23.43 19.80 43.22
CA ALA A 89 23.77 18.95 44.34
C ALA A 89 24.83 17.92 43.91
N PRO A 90 25.83 17.62 44.75
CA PRO A 90 26.73 16.52 44.50
C PRO A 90 25.94 15.21 44.60
N GLY A 91 25.42 14.74 43.48
CA GLY A 91 25.05 13.34 43.33
C GLY A 91 26.34 12.54 43.32
N LEU A 92 26.42 11.50 44.15
CA LEU A 92 27.55 10.58 44.21
C LEU A 92 27.97 10.23 42.78
N ALA A 93 29.13 10.72 42.36
CA ALA A 93 29.79 10.24 41.16
C ALA A 93 30.17 8.80 41.47
N GLU A 94 29.32 7.86 41.08
CA GLU A 94 29.73 6.46 40.96
C GLU A 94 30.85 6.46 39.92
N ALA A 95 32.07 6.42 40.44
CA ALA A 95 33.29 6.28 39.66
C ALA A 95 33.20 4.93 38.94
N VAL A 96 32.94 4.98 37.64
CA VAL A 96 33.09 3.81 36.78
C VAL A 96 34.57 3.73 36.41
N ALA A 97 35.23 2.73 36.99
CA ALA A 97 36.57 2.26 36.62
C ALA A 97 36.59 1.65 35.21
#